data_AF-V9GEX0-F1
#
_entry.id   AF-V9GEX0-F1
#
_cell.length_a   1.000
_cell.length_b   1.000
_cell.length_c   1.000
_cell.angle_alpha   90.00
_cell.angle_beta   90.00
_cell.angle_gamma   90.00
#
_symmetry.space_group_name_H-M   'P 1'
#
loop_
_entity.id
_entity.type
_entity.pdbx_description
1 polymer ?
#
loop_
_entity_poly.entity_id
_entity_poly.type
_entity_poly.pdbx_seq_one_letter_code
_entity_poly.pdbx_strand_id
1 'polypeptide(L)'
;MDRDEKFYRRWTRIQARGKARYILIRGTILCLLIYGVWALVTWFFDRDKFGADHFVARYYYYFILYLAYGLFSSYGAWKGQMYRYNNLKYDYEKQGKSLPD
;
A
#
# COMPACT_ATOMS: atom_id res chain seq x y z
N MET A 1 17.65 -17.53 11.48
CA MET A 1 17.58 -16.28 10.71
C MET A 1 16.63 -15.33 11.42
N ASP A 2 17.19 -14.23 11.92
CA ASP A 2 16.49 -13.28 12.79
C ASP A 2 15.35 -12.55 12.04
N ARG A 3 14.31 -12.14 12.76
CA ARG A 3 13.13 -11.48 12.17
C ARG A 3 13.52 -10.19 11.46
N ASP A 4 14.47 -9.45 12.04
CA ASP A 4 14.96 -8.19 11.49
C ASP A 4 15.89 -8.39 10.30
N GLU A 5 16.67 -9.47 10.28
CA GLU A 5 17.48 -9.87 9.13
C GLU A 5 16.60 -10.20 7.91
N LYS A 6 15.52 -10.98 8.11
CA LYS A 6 14.53 -11.28 7.05
C LYS A 6 13.85 -10.01 6.55
N PHE A 7 13.50 -9.10 7.45
CA PHE A 7 12.92 -7.82 7.09
C PHE A 7 13.89 -6.98 6.26
N TYR A 8 15.14 -6.85 6.71
CA TYR A 8 16.18 -6.08 6.03
C TYR A 8 16.38 -6.56 4.59
N ARG A 9 16.68 -7.84 4.38
CA ARG A 9 16.87 -8.42 3.02
C ARG A 9 15.65 -8.25 2.11
N ARG A 10 14.44 -8.36 2.67
CA ARG A 10 13.20 -8.13 1.91
C ARG A 10 13.05 -6.66 1.54
N TRP A 11 13.31 -5.76 2.49
CA TRP A 11 13.14 -4.33 2.29
C TRP A 11 14.21 -3.75 1.36
N THR A 12 15.45 -4.22 1.39
CA THR A 12 16.50 -3.86 0.42
C THR A 12 16.05 -4.16 -1.01
N ARG A 13 15.46 -5.33 -1.26
CA ARG A 13 14.89 -5.68 -2.57
C ARG A 13 13.71 -4.79 -2.97
N ILE A 14 12.88 -4.41 -2.01
CA ILE A 14 11.75 -3.49 -2.24
C ILE A 14 12.27 -2.07 -2.56
N GLN A 15 13.31 -1.62 -1.86
CA GLN A 15 13.95 -0.33 -2.08
C GLN A 15 14.61 -0.26 -3.46
N ALA A 16 15.30 -1.32 -3.87
CA ALA A 16 15.91 -1.42 -5.20
C ALA A 16 14.88 -1.30 -6.34
N ARG A 17 13.62 -1.72 -6.11
CA ARG A 17 12.52 -1.56 -7.08
C ARG A 17 11.92 -0.16 -7.12
N GLY A 18 12.26 0.69 -6.14
CA GLY A 18 11.88 2.10 -6.08
C GLY A 18 10.58 2.38 -5.31
N LYS A 19 10.57 3.56 -4.68
CA LYS A 19 9.44 4.09 -3.89
C LYS A 19 8.14 4.18 -4.70
N ALA A 20 8.20 4.76 -5.90
CA ALA A 20 7.02 4.97 -6.73
C ALA A 20 6.32 3.64 -7.05
N ARG A 21 7.10 2.62 -7.45
CA ARG A 21 6.57 1.28 -7.76
C ARG A 21 5.91 0.63 -6.56
N TYR A 22 6.51 0.73 -5.37
CA TYR A 22 5.90 0.22 -4.15
C TYR A 22 4.55 0.90 -3.85
N ILE A 23 4.52 2.23 -3.89
CA ILE A 23 3.33 3.02 -3.58
C ILE A 23 2.22 2.73 -4.58
N LEU A 24 2.53 2.67 -5.87
CA LEU A 24 1.55 2.38 -6.91
C LEU A 24 1.00 0.96 -6.76
N ILE A 25 1.84 -0.07 -6.67
CA ILE A 25 1.36 -1.46 -6.56
C ILE A 25 0.53 -1.64 -5.30
N ARG A 26 1.07 -1.25 -4.13
CA ARG A 26 0.36 -1.43 -2.87
C ARG A 26 -0.90 -0.56 -2.80
N GLY A 27 -0.83 0.66 -3.31
CA GLY A 27 -1.94 1.60 -3.32
C GLY A 27 -3.08 1.15 -4.22
N THR A 28 -2.78 0.66 -5.42
CA THR A 28 -3.77 0.07 -6.33
C THR A 28 -4.39 -1.17 -5.73
N ILE A 29 -3.61 -2.08 -5.13
CA ILE A 29 -4.17 -3.27 -4.45
C ILE A 29 -5.12 -2.86 -3.33
N LEU A 30 -4.70 -1.93 -2.47
CA LEU A 30 -5.51 -1.46 -1.35
C LEU A 30 -6.79 -0.76 -1.84
N CYS A 31 -6.68 0.07 -2.88
CA CYS A 31 -7.82 0.69 -3.54
C CYS A 31 -8.81 -0.36 -4.05
N LEU A 32 -8.35 -1.34 -4.83
CA LEU A 32 -9.21 -2.37 -5.42
C LEU A 32 -9.90 -3.22 -4.35
N LEU A 33 -9.21 -3.54 -3.26
CA LEU A 33 -9.80 -4.27 -2.14
C LEU A 33 -10.91 -3.47 -1.45
N ILE A 34 -10.63 -2.23 -1.05
CA ILE A 34 -11.60 -1.39 -0.34
C ILE A 34 -12.77 -1.04 -1.25
N TYR A 35 -12.47 -0.60 -2.48
CA TYR A 35 -13.49 -0.27 -3.47
C TYR A 35 -14.32 -1.51 -3.83
N GLY A 36 -13.71 -2.68 -4.01
CA GLY A 36 -14.41 -3.91 -4.33
C GLY A 36 -15.41 -4.30 -3.24
N VAL A 37 -15.00 -4.26 -1.97
CA VAL A 37 -15.90 -4.52 -0.84
C VAL A 37 -17.02 -3.49 -0.79
N TRP A 38 -16.70 -2.20 -0.89
CA TRP A 38 -17.69 -1.13 -0.85
C TRP A 38 -18.68 -1.20 -2.02
N ALA A 39 -18.19 -1.45 -3.24
CA ALA A 39 -18.99 -1.55 -4.44
C ALA A 39 -19.91 -2.77 -4.39
N LEU A 40 -19.43 -3.91 -3.87
CA LEU A 40 -20.23 -5.11 -3.71
C LEU A 40 -21.35 -4.89 -2.70
N VAL A 41 -21.06 -4.28 -1.54
CA VAL A 41 -22.07 -3.92 -0.54
C VAL A 41 -23.09 -2.94 -1.14
N THR A 42 -22.62 -1.88 -1.80
CA THR A 42 -23.49 -0.85 -2.39
C THR A 42 -24.36 -1.42 -3.50
N TRP A 43 -23.82 -2.31 -4.33
CA TRP A 43 -24.57 -3.01 -5.38
C TRP A 43 -25.74 -3.82 -4.81
N PHE A 44 -25.57 -4.49 -3.66
CA PHE A 44 -26.67 -5.21 -3.02
C PHE A 44 -27.84 -4.30 -2.63
N PHE A 45 -27.57 -3.04 -2.26
CA PHE A 45 -28.61 -2.08 -1.88
C PHE A 45 -29.21 -1.30 -3.07
N ASP A 46 -28.46 -1.16 -4.15
CA ASP A 46 -28.81 -0.30 -5.29
C ASP A 46 -29.29 -1.09 -6.53
N ARG A 47 -29.58 -2.39 -6.42
CA ARG A 47 -29.94 -3.26 -7.56
C ARG A 47 -31.02 -2.67 -8.47
N ASP A 48 -32.03 -2.03 -7.89
CA ASP A 48 -33.20 -1.53 -8.63
C ASP A 48 -33.00 -0.10 -9.19
N LYS A 49 -31.87 0.54 -8.89
CA LYS A 49 -31.57 1.95 -9.24
C LYS A 49 -30.44 2.09 -10.25
N PHE A 50 -30.05 1.00 -10.90
CA PHE A 50 -28.87 0.98 -11.75
C PHE A 50 -29.12 1.67 -13.10
N GLY A 51 -28.72 2.94 -13.18
CA GLY A 51 -28.65 3.72 -14.41
C GLY A 51 -27.25 4.32 -14.62
N ALA A 52 -26.97 4.83 -15.82
CA ALA A 52 -25.67 5.42 -16.16
C ALA A 52 -25.28 6.57 -15.21
N ASP A 53 -26.23 7.45 -14.88
CA ASP A 53 -26.00 8.58 -13.97
C ASP A 53 -25.75 8.10 -12.53
N HIS A 54 -26.48 7.07 -12.08
CA HIS A 54 -26.26 6.44 -10.77
C HIS A 54 -24.88 5.80 -10.70
N PHE A 55 -24.42 5.16 -11.78
CA PHE A 55 -23.08 4.59 -11.86
C PHE A 55 -21.99 5.66 -11.70
N VAL A 56 -22.07 6.76 -12.44
CA VAL A 56 -21.04 7.82 -12.37
C VAL A 56 -21.05 8.50 -11.00
N ALA A 57 -22.23 8.91 -10.52
CA ALA A 57 -22.36 9.63 -9.25
C ALA A 57 -21.95 8.78 -8.04
N ARG A 58 -22.24 7.47 -8.07
CA ARG A 58 -22.04 6.58 -6.93
C ARG A 58 -20.73 5.80 -7.02
N TYR A 59 -20.40 5.21 -8.16
CA TYR A 59 -19.26 4.29 -8.27
C TYR A 59 -17.97 5.00 -8.71
N TYR A 60 -18.03 5.85 -9.73
CA TYR A 60 -16.83 6.48 -10.30
C TYR A 60 -16.16 7.49 -9.34
N TYR A 61 -16.92 8.40 -8.74
CA TYR A 61 -16.32 9.36 -7.79
C TYR A 61 -15.71 8.68 -6.57
N TYR A 62 -16.40 7.66 -6.01
CA TYR A 62 -15.87 6.90 -4.88
C TYR A 62 -14.64 6.09 -5.27
N PHE A 63 -14.57 5.55 -6.49
CA PHE A 63 -13.35 4.90 -6.98
C PHE A 63 -12.15 5.84 -6.91
N ILE A 64 -12.28 7.09 -7.38
CA ILE A 64 -11.20 8.09 -7.32
C ILE A 64 -10.80 8.38 -5.87
N LEU A 65 -11.78 8.53 -4.97
CA LEU A 65 -11.52 8.76 -3.55
C LEU A 65 -10.77 7.60 -2.90
N TYR A 66 -11.16 6.36 -3.18
CA TYR A 66 -10.48 5.16 -2.67
C TYR A 66 -9.11 4.96 -3.30
N LEU A 67 -8.90 5.38 -4.56
CA LEU A 67 -7.59 5.37 -5.19
C LEU A 67 -6.64 6.33 -4.50
N ALA A 68 -7.08 7.57 -4.26
CA ALA A 68 -6.31 8.56 -3.51
C ALA A 68 -5.98 8.04 -2.10
N TYR A 69 -6.99 7.51 -1.39
CA TYR A 69 -6.80 6.92 -0.06
C TYR A 69 -5.77 5.77 -0.08
N GLY A 70 -5.84 4.87 -1.07
CA GLY A 70 -4.92 3.76 -1.24
C GLY A 70 -3.47 4.21 -1.43
N LEU A 71 -3.26 5.23 -2.26
CA LEU A 71 -1.94 5.83 -2.51
C LEU A 71 -1.39 6.55 -1.27
N PHE A 72 -2.19 7.36 -0.58
CA PHE A 72 -1.77 8.06 0.65
C PHE A 72 -1.41 7.09 1.77
N SER A 73 -2.23 6.06 1.98
CA SER A 73 -1.96 5.01 2.97
C SER A 73 -0.67 4.25 2.65
N SER A 74 -0.44 3.95 1.37
CA SER A 74 0.78 3.26 0.92
C SER A 74 2.03 4.14 1.04
N TYR A 75 1.90 5.45 0.83
CA TYR A 75 2.97 6.41 1.07
C TYR A 75 3.33 6.50 2.56
N GLY A 76 2.33 6.59 3.46
CA GLY A 76 2.55 6.59 4.90
C GLY A 76 3.24 5.30 5.36
N ALA A 77 2.80 4.16 4.83
CA ALA A 77 3.40 2.89 5.18
C ALA A 77 4.82 2.73 4.61
N TRP A 78 5.13 3.26 3.42
CA TRP A 78 6.51 3.35 2.94
C TRP A 78 7.39 4.12 3.91
N LYS A 79 6.95 5.30 4.38
CA LYS A 79 7.70 6.11 5.35
C LYS A 79 7.99 5.33 6.63
N GLY A 80 6.99 4.66 7.20
CA GLY A 80 7.17 3.88 8.43
C GLY A 80 8.15 2.72 8.26
N GLN A 81 8.06 1.98 7.15
CA GLN A 81 8.99 0.87 6.88
C GLN A 81 10.41 1.36 6.56
N MET A 82 10.54 2.49 5.87
CA MET A 82 11.83 3.13 5.60
C MET A 82 12.51 3.61 6.88
N TYR A 83 11.74 4.17 7.82
CA TYR A 83 12.25 4.54 9.14
C TYR A 83 12.82 3.33 9.90
N ARG A 84 12.05 2.23 9.95
CA ARG A 84 12.52 0.97 10.56
C ARG A 84 13.78 0.44 9.88
N TYR A 85 13.83 0.48 8.54
CA TYR A 85 15.00 0.02 7.79
C TYR A 85 16.26 0.84 8.09
N ASN A 86 16.15 2.18 8.14
CA ASN A 86 17.26 3.06 8.47
C ASN A 86 17.77 2.84 9.89
N ASN A 87 16.88 2.63 10.86
CA ASN A 87 17.27 2.31 12.23
C ASN A 87 18.04 0.99 12.31
N LEU A 88 17.53 -0.06 11.64
CA LEU A 88 18.24 -1.34 11.59
C LEU A 88 19.62 -1.17 10.96
N LYS A 89 19.72 -0.48 9.81
CA LYS A 89 20.99 -0.21 9.15
C LYS A 89 21.99 0.48 10.09
N TYR A 90 21.54 1.51 10.81
CA TYR A 90 22.34 2.23 11.79
C TYR A 90 22.82 1.32 12.94
N ASP A 91 21.94 0.44 13.44
CA ASP A 91 22.29 -0.50 14.51
C ASP A 91 23.34 -1.54 14.06
N TYR A 92 23.24 -2.06 12.83
CA TYR A 92 24.25 -2.96 12.26
C TYR A 92 25.62 -2.27 12.13
N GLU A 93 25.64 -1.04 11.59
CA GLU A 93 26.85 -0.23 11.46
C GLU A 93 27.50 0.06 12.82
N LYS A 94 26.69 0.46 13.82
CA LYS A 94 27.16 0.74 15.18
C LYS A 94 27.72 -0.49 15.90
N GLN A 95 27.14 -1.66 15.63
CA GLN A 95 27.59 -2.93 16.22
C GLN A 95 28.80 -3.54 15.50
N GLY A 96 29.31 -2.91 14.44
CA GLY A 96 30.40 -3.45 13.62
C GLY A 96 30.03 -4.76 12.91
N LYS A 97 28.73 -5.04 12.77
CA LYS A 97 28.23 -6.25 12.10
C LYS A 97 28.12 -5.98 10.61
N SER A 98 28.50 -6.97 9.80
CA SER A 98 28.23 -6.92 8.36
C SER A 98 26.73 -6.88 8.11
N LEU A 99 26.33 -6.09 7.11
CA LEU A 99 24.94 -6.06 6.67
C LEU A 99 24.58 -7.42 6.08
N PRO A 100 23.37 -7.95 6.35
CA PRO A 100 22.95 -9.22 5.78
C PRO A 100 22.81 -9.10 4.26
N ASP A 101 23.51 -9.95 3.51
CA ASP A 101 23.48 -10.02 2.03
C ASP A 101 22.11 -10.41 1.45
#